data_AF-A0A8J2JXZ5-F1
#
_entry.id   AF-A0A8J2JXZ5-F1
#
_cell.length_a   1.000
_cell.length_b   1.000
_cell.length_c   1.000
_cell.angle_alpha   90.00
_cell.angle_beta   90.00
_cell.angle_gamma   90.00
#
_symmetry.space_group_name_H-M   'P 1'
#
loop_
_entity.id
_entity.type
_entity.pdbx_description
1 polymer ?
#
loop_
_entity_poly.entity_id
_entity_poly.type
_entity_poly.pdbx_seq_one_letter_code
_entity_poly.pdbx_strand_id
1 'polypeptide(L)' 'NYVTSMAFNSVRPILGGVFERVELFGTHRVKWMTELHKSLPKETIPSWYGGQKDYKPLEIYG' A
#
# COMPACT_ATOMS: atom_id res chain seq x y z
N ASN A 1 -2.91 1.09 -14.19
CA ASN A 1 -1.92 2.09 -13.70
C ASN A 1 -2.08 3.45 -14.33
N TYR A 2 -2.20 3.57 -15.66
CA TYR A 2 -2.23 4.86 -16.35
C TYR A 2 -3.26 5.86 -15.80
N VAL A 3 -4.52 5.42 -15.59
CA VAL A 3 -5.59 6.26 -15.04
C VAL A 3 -5.34 6.67 -13.58
N THR A 4 -4.88 5.73 -12.74
CA THR A 4 -4.55 6.00 -11.32
C THR A 4 -3.42 7.01 -11.18
N SER A 5 -2.37 6.90 -12.02
CA SER A 5 -1.26 7.85 -12.05
C SER A 5 -1.69 9.24 -12.53
N MET A 6 -2.60 9.33 -13.50
CA MET A 6 -3.15 10.62 -13.94
C MET A 6 -3.97 11.28 -12.83
N ALA A 7 -4.90 10.55 -12.22
CA ALA A 7 -5.72 11.07 -11.12
C ALA A 7 -4.86 11.58 -9.96
N PHE A 8 -3.82 10.82 -9.60
CA PHE A 8 -2.85 11.22 -8.59
C PHE A 8 -2.11 12.51 -8.96
N ASN A 9 -1.60 12.59 -10.19
CA ASN A 9 -0.87 13.79 -10.66
C ASN A 9 -1.78 15.03 -10.72
N SER A 10 -3.07 14.86 -10.99
CA SER A 10 -4.05 15.96 -10.99
C SER A 10 -4.33 16.52 -9.59
N VAL A 11 -4.29 15.67 -8.55
CA VAL A 11 -4.56 16.11 -7.16
C VAL A 11 -3.29 16.49 -6.38
N ARG A 12 -2.12 16.03 -6.84
CA ARG A 12 -0.82 16.30 -6.21
C ARG A 12 -0.53 17.79 -5.94
N PRO A 13 -0.86 18.75 -6.83
CA PRO A 13 -0.62 20.18 -6.58
C PRO A 13 -1.54 20.76 -5.49
N ILE A 14 -2.75 20.20 -5.35
CA ILE A 14 -3.79 20.68 -4.42
C ILE A 14 -3.44 20.28 -2.99
N LEU A 15 -2.77 19.14 -2.83
CA LEU A 15 -2.56 18.50 -1.54
C LEU A 15 -1.24 18.87 -0.86
N GLY A 16 -0.51 19.87 -1.40
CA GLY A 16 0.57 20.61 -0.74
C GLY A 16 1.55 19.80 0.11
N GLY A 17 2.62 19.25 -0.49
CA GLY A 17 3.73 18.58 0.22
C GLY A 17 3.40 17.24 0.89
N VAL A 18 2.13 16.99 1.27
CA VAL A 18 1.67 15.74 1.91
C VAL A 18 1.98 14.51 1.04
N PHE A 19 1.97 14.67 -0.29
CA PHE A 19 2.23 13.59 -1.24
C PHE A 19 3.69 13.40 -1.63
N GLU A 20 4.63 14.20 -1.09
CA GLU A 20 6.07 13.93 -1.31
C GLU A 20 6.50 12.57 -0.76
N ARG A 21 5.73 12.00 0.16
CA ARG A 21 5.96 10.69 0.78
C ARG A 21 5.15 9.55 0.16
N VAL A 22 4.49 9.77 -0.97
CA VAL A 22 3.61 8.77 -1.59
C VAL A 22 4.23 8.20 -2.85
N GLU A 23 4.45 6.88 -2.84
CA GLU A 23 4.94 6.12 -3.98
C GLU A 23 3.83 5.28 -4.62
N LEU A 24 3.72 5.37 -5.95
CA LEU A 24 2.76 4.58 -6.73
C LEU A 24 3.49 3.47 -7.47
N PHE A 25 3.17 2.22 -7.14
CA PHE A 25 3.81 1.06 -7.77
C PHE A 25 2.98 0.36 -8.86
N GLY A 26 1.66 0.53 -8.82
CA GLY A 26 0.76 -0.06 -9.79
C GLY A 26 0.79 -1.59 -9.82
N THR A 27 0.92 -2.17 -11.02
CA THR A 27 0.89 -3.62 -11.29
C THR A 27 2.25 -4.30 -11.11
N HIS A 28 3.32 -3.57 -10.78
CA HIS A 28 4.66 -4.13 -10.58
C HIS A 28 4.75 -4.85 -9.23
N ARG A 29 4.13 -6.03 -9.14
CA ARG A 29 3.96 -6.79 -7.90
C ARG A 29 5.26 -7.00 -7.12
N VAL A 30 6.30 -7.45 -7.81
CA VAL A 30 7.61 -7.69 -7.21
C VAL A 30 8.19 -6.41 -6.60
N LYS A 31 8.04 -5.27 -7.29
CA LYS A 31 8.57 -3.98 -6.84
C LYS A 31 7.85 -3.51 -5.58
N TRP A 32 6.51 -3.49 -5.57
CA TRP A 32 5.78 -2.99 -4.41
C TRP A 32 5.89 -3.90 -3.19
N MET A 33 5.93 -5.22 -3.38
CA MET A 33 6.15 -6.13 -2.25
C MET A 33 7.53 -5.93 -1.63
N THR A 34 8.56 -5.73 -2.45
CA THR A 34 9.93 -5.45 -1.97
C THR A 34 9.97 -4.19 -1.11
N GLU A 35 9.37 -3.09 -1.57
CA GLU A 35 9.33 -1.85 -0.78
C GLU A 35 8.45 -1.98 0.47
N LEU A 36 7.35 -2.74 0.40
CA LEU A 36 6.49 -3.03 1.54
C LEU A 36 7.24 -3.80 2.63
N HIS A 37 8.02 -4.82 2.26
CA HIS A 37 8.85 -5.60 3.21
C HIS A 37 10.02 -4.82 3.79
N LYS A 38 10.50 -3.77 3.12
CA LYS A 38 11.50 -2.84 3.68
C LYS A 38 10.89 -1.85 4.68
N SER A 39 9.64 -1.46 4.45
CA SER A 39 8.98 -0.39 5.20
C SER A 39 8.27 -0.87 6.45
N LEU A 40 7.81 -2.13 6.48
CA LEU A 40 7.02 -2.70 7.56
C LEU A 40 7.62 -4.01 8.10
N PRO A 41 7.52 -4.27 9.41
CA PRO A 41 7.89 -5.58 9.98
C PRO A 41 7.07 -6.70 9.35
N LYS A 42 7.70 -7.85 9.07
CA LYS A 42 7.11 -8.96 8.29
C LYS A 42 5.85 -9.53 8.94
N GLU A 43 5.81 -9.55 10.26
CA GLU A 43 4.71 -10.01 11.10
C GLU A 43 3.47 -9.11 11.02
N THR A 44 3.60 -7.89 10.50
CA THR A 44 2.46 -6.96 10.37
C THR A 44 1.79 -7.06 9.01
N ILE A 45 2.50 -7.59 8.01
CA ILE A 45 2.06 -7.62 6.61
C ILE A 45 1.06 -8.78 6.42
N PRO A 46 -0.13 -8.51 5.86
CA PRO A 46 -1.09 -9.57 5.58
C PRO A 46 -0.59 -10.56 4.52
N SER A 47 -1.09 -11.81 4.55
CA SER A 47 -0.71 -12.86 3.59
C SER A 47 -0.94 -12.47 2.12
N TRP A 48 -2.04 -11.77 1.85
CA TRP A 48 -2.43 -11.26 0.54
C TRP A 48 -1.52 -10.13 0.03
N TYR A 49 -0.66 -9.59 0.90
CA TYR A 49 0.45 -8.70 0.55
C TYR A 49 1.83 -9.37 0.63
N GLY A 50 1.90 -10.70 0.73
CA GLY A 50 3.13 -11.49 0.80
C GLY A 50 3.76 -11.56 2.20
N GLY A 51 3.00 -11.28 3.26
CA GLY A 51 3.43 -11.45 4.64
C GLY A 51 2.99 -12.77 5.26
N GLN A 52 3.17 -12.90 6.58
CA GLN A 52 2.86 -14.14 7.33
C GLN A 52 1.52 -14.09 8.07
N LYS A 53 0.83 -12.94 8.09
CA LYS A 53 -0.32 -12.73 8.96
C LYS A 53 -1.63 -12.87 8.20
N ASP A 54 -2.39 -13.90 8.54
CA ASP A 54 -3.83 -13.92 8.30
C ASP A 54 -4.52 -13.45 9.57
N TYR A 55 -5.17 -12.29 9.49
CA TYR A 55 -5.99 -11.79 10.59
C TYR A 55 -7.23 -12.68 10.67
N LYS A 56 -7.38 -13.40 11.79
CA LYS A 56 -8.66 -14.04 12.09
C LYS A 56 -9.72 -12.93 12.23
N PRO A 57 -10.90 -13.06 11.58
CA PRO A 57 -12.01 -12.17 11.85
C PRO A 57 -12.26 -12.11 13.36
N LEU A 58 -12.43 -10.89 13.90
CA LEU A 58 -12.87 -10.74 15.28
C LEU A 58 -14.30 -11.30 15.38
N GLU A 59 -14.49 -12.34 16.19
CA GLU A 59 -15.83 -12.78 16.59
C GLU A 59 -16.38 -11.73 17.56
N ILE A 60 -17.25 -10.85 17.06
CA ILE A 60 -17.98 -9.90 17.89
C ILE A 60 -19.19 -10.67 18.44
N TYR A 61 -19.09 -11.14 19.69
CA TYR A 61 -20.23 -11.67 20.42
C TYR A 61 -21.15 -10.49 20.77
N GLY A 62 -22.37 -10.51 20.24
CA GLY A 62 -23.46 -9.59 20.58
C GLY A 62 -24.25 -10.03 21.81
#